data_AF-A0A6N9EMJ0-F1
#
_entry.id   AF-A0A6N9EMJ0-F1
#
_cell.length_a   1.000
_cell.length_b   1.000
_cell.length_c   1.000
_cell.angle_alpha   90.00
_cell.angle_beta   90.00
_cell.angle_gamma   90.00
#
_symmetry.space_group_name_H-M   'P 1'
#
loop_
_entity.id
_entity.type
_entity.pdbx_description
1 polymer ?
#
loop_
_entity_poly.entity_id
_entity_poly.type
_entity_poly.pdbx_seq_one_letter_code
_entity_poly.pdbx_strand_id
1 'polypeptide(L)'
;MSDWYPAIRECCAYWDGAAMLHQTFQSFESDFEGENDACIDSAKSIVECVCRLIIDELDDPSDPKRPEKANPSLVRWVSSAAKVLKLSRKADDHVMSDFMSGHTKLAEALNNLRNSCGPVSHGRPAFLDRLSQHHRRAGVLAADAIVALLHQAYLKTERNLSHTREPYDNFSTRHKVLDKNCAFLEAKIDEDGSLVVTIALPNGADPLSVKILISEFLFYLERPGYIEAFNASLDAQESDSRRNRRAA
;
A
#
# COMPACT_ATOMS: atom_id res chain seq x y z
N MET A 1 25.71 13.11 2.59
CA MET A 1 24.72 13.93 1.84
C MET A 1 23.54 14.11 2.79
N SER A 2 23.05 15.33 3.02
CA SER A 2 21.86 15.53 3.87
C SER A 2 20.66 14.88 3.20
N ASP A 3 19.93 14.05 3.93
CA ASP A 3 18.67 13.47 3.45
C ASP A 3 17.61 14.57 3.43
N TRP A 4 17.18 14.98 2.25
CA TRP A 4 16.22 16.08 2.06
C TRP A 4 14.77 15.63 2.19
N TYR A 5 14.52 14.32 2.16
CA TYR A 5 13.18 13.73 2.15
C TYR A 5 13.14 12.38 2.90
N PRO A 6 13.60 12.36 4.16
CA PRO A 6 13.71 11.13 4.94
C PRO A 6 12.36 10.44 5.14
N ALA A 7 11.27 11.19 5.29
CA ALA A 7 9.95 10.61 5.53
C ALA A 7 9.34 10.01 4.26
N ILE A 8 9.59 10.62 3.09
CA ILE A 8 9.23 10.01 1.80
C ILE A 8 9.96 8.67 1.64
N ARG A 9 11.27 8.64 1.91
CA ARG A 9 12.08 7.42 1.78
C ARG A 9 11.60 6.32 2.74
N GLU A 10 11.36 6.67 4.00
CA GLU A 10 10.80 5.76 5.01
C GLU A 10 9.44 5.21 4.57
N CYS A 11 8.54 6.08 4.11
CA CYS A 11 7.21 5.68 3.65
C CYS A 11 7.27 4.75 2.44
N CYS A 12 8.13 5.02 1.46
CA CYS A 12 8.31 4.13 0.32
C CYS A 12 8.91 2.79 0.73
N ALA A 13 9.87 2.76 1.67
CA ALA A 13 10.45 1.52 2.17
C ALA A 13 9.43 0.66 2.96
N TYR A 14 8.51 1.30 3.68
CA TYR A 14 7.42 0.61 4.39
C TYR A 14 6.46 -0.10 3.43
N TRP A 15 6.23 0.50 2.25
CA TRP A 15 5.29 0.02 1.24
C TRP A 15 5.99 -0.66 0.06
N ASP A 16 6.86 -1.64 0.35
CA ASP A 16 7.71 -2.33 -0.63
C ASP A 16 6.94 -2.93 -1.83
N GLY A 17 5.72 -3.40 -1.61
CA GLY A 17 4.84 -3.97 -2.63
C GLY A 17 4.11 -2.94 -3.49
N ALA A 18 4.18 -1.63 -3.17
CA ALA A 18 3.45 -0.58 -3.87
C ALA A 18 4.19 -0.12 -5.13
N ALA A 19 4.12 -0.90 -6.21
CA ALA A 19 4.87 -0.65 -7.45
C ALA A 19 4.76 0.79 -8.00
N MET A 20 3.56 1.37 -8.00
CA MET A 20 3.35 2.75 -8.47
C MET A 20 4.01 3.79 -7.57
N LEU A 21 4.04 3.57 -6.24
CA LEU A 21 4.73 4.45 -5.30
C LEU A 21 6.24 4.43 -5.56
N HIS A 22 6.82 3.24 -5.72
CA HIS A 22 8.24 3.08 -6.04
C HIS A 22 8.64 3.70 -7.38
N GLN A 23 7.85 3.49 -8.43
CA GLN A 23 8.12 4.10 -9.73
C GLN A 23 8.10 5.64 -9.64
N THR A 24 7.14 6.20 -8.89
CA THR A 24 7.04 7.64 -8.66
C THR A 24 8.24 8.14 -7.85
N PHE A 25 8.66 7.39 -6.82
CA PHE A 25 9.81 7.72 -5.98
C PHE A 25 11.14 7.71 -6.78
N GLN A 26 11.36 6.71 -7.64
CA GLN A 26 12.53 6.67 -8.51
C GLN A 26 12.59 7.88 -9.45
N SER A 27 11.45 8.26 -10.04
CA SER A 27 11.35 9.45 -10.91
C SER A 27 11.66 10.72 -10.12
N PHE A 28 11.10 10.83 -8.91
CA PHE A 28 11.36 11.93 -7.99
C PHE A 28 12.84 12.06 -7.61
N GLU A 29 13.50 10.96 -7.21
CA GLU A 29 14.92 10.98 -6.84
C GLU A 29 15.79 11.42 -8.03
N SER A 30 15.57 10.81 -9.20
CA SER A 30 16.29 11.16 -10.43
C SER A 30 16.10 12.63 -10.82
N ASP A 31 14.87 13.16 -10.74
CA ASP A 31 14.60 14.55 -11.08
C ASP A 31 15.22 15.52 -10.08
N PHE A 32 15.18 15.20 -8.78
CA PHE A 32 15.75 16.07 -7.75
C PHE A 32 17.27 16.12 -7.84
N GLU A 33 17.94 14.97 -8.01
CA GLU A 33 19.39 14.88 -8.18
C GLU A 33 19.88 15.52 -9.47
N GLY A 34 19.10 15.38 -10.56
CA GLY A 34 19.36 16.03 -11.84
C GLY A 34 19.04 17.53 -11.86
N GLU A 35 18.64 18.10 -10.72
CA GLU A 35 18.20 19.50 -10.59
C GLU A 35 17.10 19.88 -11.59
N ASN A 36 16.23 18.93 -11.91
CA ASN A 36 15.12 19.07 -12.84
C ASN A 36 13.88 19.63 -12.13
N ASP A 37 13.22 20.62 -12.73
CA ASP A 37 11.98 21.19 -12.20
C ASP A 37 10.84 20.16 -12.14
N ALA A 38 10.95 19.06 -12.89
CA ALA A 38 10.04 17.91 -12.81
C ALA A 38 9.98 17.28 -11.42
N CYS A 39 10.98 17.53 -10.55
CA CYS A 39 10.94 17.06 -9.17
C CYS A 39 9.72 17.60 -8.40
N ILE A 40 9.16 18.75 -8.80
CA ILE A 40 7.94 19.32 -8.22
C ILE A 40 6.69 18.54 -8.65
N ASP A 41 6.62 18.11 -9.92
CA ASP A 41 5.56 17.22 -10.40
C ASP A 41 5.61 15.89 -9.64
N SER A 42 6.79 15.27 -9.57
CA SER A 42 7.01 14.00 -8.89
C SER A 42 6.76 14.11 -7.38
N ALA A 43 7.14 15.22 -6.73
CA ALA A 43 6.87 15.47 -5.30
C ALA A 43 5.36 15.52 -5.01
N LYS A 44 4.59 16.24 -5.84
CA LYS A 44 3.13 16.24 -5.74
C LYS A 44 2.57 14.83 -5.93
N SER A 45 3.04 14.11 -6.94
CA SER A 45 2.56 12.75 -7.24
C SER A 45 2.83 11.78 -6.10
N ILE A 46 3.98 11.86 -5.41
CA ILE A 46 4.24 11.05 -4.21
C ILE A 46 3.19 11.32 -3.13
N VAL A 47 2.92 12.58 -2.82
CA VAL A 47 1.90 12.92 -1.80
C VAL A 47 0.53 12.37 -2.19
N GLU A 48 0.15 12.45 -3.47
CA GLU A 48 -1.11 11.84 -3.96
C GLU A 48 -1.13 10.32 -3.83
N CYS A 49 -0.02 9.64 -4.19
CA CYS A 49 0.13 8.19 -4.03
C CYS A 49 -0.03 7.78 -2.57
N VAL A 50 0.64 8.47 -1.64
CA VAL A 50 0.54 8.20 -0.20
C VAL A 50 -0.89 8.44 0.31
N CYS A 51 -1.54 9.54 -0.08
CA CYS A 51 -2.93 9.80 0.31
C CYS A 51 -3.87 8.70 -0.19
N ARG A 52 -3.74 8.29 -1.45
CA ARG A 52 -4.56 7.22 -2.05
C ARG A 52 -4.34 5.90 -1.34
N LEU A 53 -3.10 5.56 -1.04
CA LEU A 53 -2.75 4.34 -0.32
C LEU A 53 -3.43 4.33 1.05
N ILE A 54 -3.29 5.40 1.83
CA ILE A 54 -3.90 5.52 3.16
C ILE A 54 -5.42 5.38 3.09
N ILE A 55 -6.06 6.02 2.10
CA ILE A 55 -7.51 5.93 1.90
C ILE A 55 -7.89 4.50 1.51
N ASP A 56 -7.19 3.88 0.56
CA ASP A 56 -7.47 2.50 0.13
C ASP A 56 -7.36 1.49 1.29
N GLU A 57 -6.45 1.72 2.25
CA GLU A 57 -6.22 0.82 3.38
C GLU A 57 -7.20 1.01 4.54
N LEU A 58 -7.73 2.21 4.73
CA LEU A 58 -8.42 2.59 5.97
C LEU A 58 -9.83 3.17 5.78
N ASP A 59 -10.22 3.52 4.56
CA ASP A 59 -11.54 4.13 4.30
C ASP A 59 -12.67 3.13 4.57
N ASP A 60 -13.78 3.62 5.14
CA ASP A 60 -14.95 2.80 5.44
C ASP A 60 -15.86 2.75 4.21
N PRO A 61 -16.12 1.58 3.62
CA PRO A 61 -17.03 1.47 2.47
C PRO A 61 -18.44 2.00 2.74
N SER A 62 -18.86 2.05 4.00
CA SER A 62 -20.18 2.54 4.43
C SER A 62 -20.26 4.07 4.54
N ASP A 63 -19.11 4.74 4.69
CA ASP A 63 -18.98 6.21 4.78
C ASP A 63 -17.69 6.67 4.08
N PRO A 64 -17.63 6.54 2.74
CA PRO A 64 -16.40 6.74 1.99
C PRO A 64 -15.93 8.20 2.05
N LYS A 65 -14.66 8.39 2.36
CA LYS A 65 -13.98 9.69 2.39
C LYS A 65 -13.19 9.97 1.12
N ARG A 66 -13.03 8.98 0.25
CA ARG A 66 -12.40 9.15 -1.06
C ARG A 66 -13.04 10.31 -1.84
N PRO A 67 -12.25 11.23 -2.43
CA PRO A 67 -12.80 12.28 -3.29
C PRO A 67 -13.53 11.72 -4.53
N GLU A 68 -14.73 12.23 -4.82
CA GLU A 68 -15.59 11.75 -5.93
C GLU A 68 -15.18 12.27 -7.32
N LYS A 69 -14.49 13.43 -7.39
CA LYS A 69 -14.14 14.05 -8.66
C LYS A 69 -13.10 13.21 -9.41
N ALA A 70 -13.20 13.16 -10.74
CA ALA A 70 -12.24 12.43 -11.59
C ALA A 70 -10.79 12.92 -11.43
N ASN A 71 -10.59 14.21 -11.15
CA ASN A 71 -9.28 14.79 -10.88
C ASN A 71 -9.33 15.75 -9.67
N PRO A 72 -9.31 15.21 -8.43
CA PRO A 72 -9.33 16.02 -7.21
C PRO A 72 -8.02 16.80 -7.05
N SER A 73 -8.06 17.97 -6.44
CA SER A 73 -6.84 18.70 -6.08
C SER A 73 -6.06 17.98 -4.97
N LEU A 74 -4.76 18.25 -4.87
CA LEU A 74 -3.90 17.69 -3.81
C LEU A 74 -4.47 17.99 -2.41
N VAL A 75 -4.98 19.21 -2.21
CA VAL A 75 -5.67 19.64 -0.98
C VAL A 75 -6.81 18.69 -0.60
N ARG A 76 -7.61 18.24 -1.58
CA ARG A 76 -8.71 17.30 -1.35
C ARG A 76 -8.20 15.92 -0.96
N TRP A 77 -7.14 15.43 -1.60
CA TRP A 77 -6.49 14.17 -1.22
C TRP A 77 -5.96 14.20 0.20
N VAL A 78 -5.19 15.23 0.57
CA VAL A 78 -4.63 15.39 1.92
C VAL A 78 -5.75 15.52 2.96
N SER A 79 -6.80 16.29 2.66
CA SER A 79 -7.95 16.43 3.54
C SER A 79 -8.68 15.11 3.77
N SER A 80 -8.88 14.31 2.71
CA SER A 80 -9.52 13.00 2.82
C SER A 80 -8.67 12.01 3.61
N ALA A 81 -7.36 11.93 3.34
CA ALA A 81 -6.45 11.08 4.10
C ALA A 81 -6.44 11.45 5.59
N ALA A 82 -6.39 12.75 5.91
CA ALA A 82 -6.45 13.23 7.30
C ALA A 82 -7.77 12.86 8.01
N LYS A 83 -8.89 12.86 7.29
CA LYS A 83 -10.20 12.42 7.83
C LYS A 83 -10.22 10.93 8.14
N VAL A 84 -9.71 10.11 7.22
CA VAL A 84 -9.61 8.65 7.40
C VAL A 84 -8.71 8.31 8.59
N LEU A 85 -7.59 9.01 8.72
CA LEU A 85 -6.67 8.91 9.86
C LEU A 85 -7.21 9.53 11.16
N LYS A 86 -8.39 10.18 11.11
CA LYS A 86 -9.03 10.84 12.25
C LYS A 86 -8.11 11.84 12.94
N LEU A 87 -7.29 12.59 12.18
CA LEU A 87 -6.35 13.57 12.73
C LEU A 87 -7.02 14.77 13.39
N SER A 88 -8.27 15.07 13.01
CA SER A 88 -9.07 16.18 13.57
C SER A 88 -10.07 15.68 14.61
N ARG A 89 -9.64 14.80 15.53
CA ARG A 89 -10.55 13.95 16.32
C ARG A 89 -11.34 14.66 17.44
N LYS A 90 -11.14 15.95 17.69
CA LYS A 90 -11.98 16.73 18.61
C LYS A 90 -12.27 18.10 18.03
N ALA A 91 -13.54 18.48 18.05
CA ALA A 91 -14.02 19.79 17.61
C ALA A 91 -13.39 20.97 18.38
N ASP A 92 -12.77 20.71 19.54
CA ASP A 92 -12.23 21.74 20.45
C ASP A 92 -10.70 21.89 20.42
N ASP A 93 -9.96 21.09 19.65
CA ASP A 93 -8.50 21.24 19.54
C ASP A 93 -8.13 22.18 18.37
N HIS A 94 -8.31 23.48 18.62
CA HIS A 94 -7.95 24.54 17.68
C HIS A 94 -6.49 24.46 17.21
N VAL A 95 -5.57 23.98 18.06
CA VAL A 95 -4.14 23.83 17.72
C VAL A 95 -3.96 22.76 16.64
N MET A 96 -4.60 21.59 16.82
CA MET A 96 -4.54 20.53 15.82
C MET A 96 -5.24 20.95 14.51
N SER A 97 -6.36 21.67 14.61
CA SER A 97 -7.05 22.23 13.44
C SER A 97 -6.16 23.21 12.66
N ASP A 98 -5.50 24.13 13.34
CA ASP A 98 -4.57 25.10 12.73
C ASP A 98 -3.35 24.42 12.12
N PHE A 99 -2.81 23.40 12.80
CA PHE A 99 -1.71 22.60 12.30
C PHE A 99 -2.08 21.85 11.01
N MET A 100 -3.27 21.25 10.96
CA MET A 100 -3.80 20.60 9.74
C MET A 100 -4.09 21.62 8.63
N SER A 101 -4.56 22.82 8.98
CA SER A 101 -4.72 23.94 8.05
C SER A 101 -3.38 24.34 7.43
N GLY A 102 -2.30 24.36 8.22
CA GLY A 102 -0.93 24.57 7.73
C GLY A 102 -0.50 23.54 6.68
N HIS A 103 -0.72 22.25 6.94
CA HIS A 103 -0.39 21.18 5.97
C HIS A 103 -1.26 21.25 4.72
N THR A 104 -2.52 21.64 4.86
CA THR A 104 -3.41 21.85 3.72
C THR A 104 -2.96 23.04 2.86
N LYS A 105 -2.50 24.13 3.48
CA LYS A 105 -1.90 25.27 2.77
C LYS A 105 -0.58 24.91 2.10
N LEU A 106 0.24 24.06 2.71
CA LEU A 106 1.44 23.50 2.06
C LEU A 106 1.08 22.68 0.83
N ALA A 107 0.05 21.82 0.92
CA ALA A 107 -0.46 21.06 -0.22
C ALA A 107 -0.99 21.98 -1.33
N GLU A 108 -1.69 23.07 -0.97
CA GLU A 108 -2.14 24.07 -1.93
C GLU A 108 -0.97 24.79 -2.61
N ALA A 109 0.01 25.25 -1.82
CA ALA A 109 1.21 25.90 -2.33
C ALA A 109 2.01 24.97 -3.26
N LEU A 110 2.17 23.69 -2.90
CA LEU A 110 2.83 22.69 -3.74
C LEU A 110 2.07 22.47 -5.05
N ASN A 111 0.73 22.37 -4.99
CA ASN A 111 -0.10 22.23 -6.19
C ASN A 111 -0.01 23.46 -7.10
N ASN A 112 0.02 24.67 -6.53
CA ASN A 112 0.18 25.91 -7.28
C ASN A 112 1.58 26.05 -7.86
N LEU A 113 2.63 25.70 -7.10
CA LEU A 113 4.01 25.69 -7.58
C LEU A 113 4.17 24.73 -8.77
N ARG A 114 3.59 23.53 -8.67
CA ARG A 114 3.53 22.58 -9.79
C ARG A 114 2.83 23.16 -11.01
N ASN A 115 1.66 23.78 -10.81
CA ASN A 115 0.86 24.30 -11.93
C ASN A 115 1.54 25.49 -12.63
N SER A 116 2.26 26.33 -11.88
CA SER A 116 2.93 27.50 -12.44
C SER A 116 4.32 27.19 -13.01
N CYS A 117 5.02 26.20 -12.44
CA CYS A 117 6.45 26.03 -12.67
C CYS A 117 6.89 24.61 -13.08
N GLY A 118 6.01 23.62 -13.04
CA GLY A 118 6.34 22.26 -13.47
C GLY A 118 6.56 22.19 -14.99
N PRO A 119 7.55 21.43 -15.50
CA PRO A 119 7.78 21.29 -16.94
C PRO A 119 6.60 20.67 -17.69
N VAL A 120 5.73 19.92 -17.01
CA VAL A 120 4.52 19.30 -17.58
C VAL A 120 3.23 20.04 -17.16
N SER A 121 3.36 21.29 -16.71
CA SER A 121 2.20 22.10 -16.33
C SER A 121 1.50 22.68 -17.56
N HIS A 122 0.16 22.76 -17.51
CA HIS A 122 -0.60 23.35 -18.60
C HIS A 122 -0.27 24.83 -18.73
N GLY A 123 0.21 25.24 -19.91
CA GLY A 123 0.38 26.65 -20.24
C GLY A 123 1.71 27.29 -19.84
N ARG A 124 2.75 26.50 -19.47
CA ARG A 124 4.10 27.06 -19.25
C ARG A 124 4.66 27.62 -20.57
N PRO A 125 5.00 28.92 -20.65
CA PRO A 125 5.70 29.48 -21.80
C PRO A 125 7.05 28.80 -22.03
N ALA A 126 7.39 28.52 -23.28
CA ALA A 126 8.63 27.84 -23.67
C ALA A 126 9.93 28.62 -23.30
N PHE A 127 9.81 29.91 -22.97
CA PHE A 127 10.92 30.80 -22.67
C PHE A 127 11.00 31.20 -21.18
N LEU A 128 10.34 30.48 -20.26
CA LEU A 128 10.53 30.70 -18.82
C LEU A 128 11.81 30.04 -18.32
N ASP A 129 12.54 30.77 -17.48
CA ASP A 129 13.72 30.24 -16.79
C ASP A 129 13.39 29.05 -15.88
N ARG A 130 14.41 28.23 -15.64
CA ARG A 130 14.35 27.14 -14.65
C ARG A 130 14.12 27.71 -13.25
N LEU A 131 13.45 26.93 -12.39
CA LEU A 131 13.38 27.29 -10.98
C LEU A 131 14.77 27.38 -10.37
N SER A 132 14.91 28.26 -9.37
CA SER A 132 16.09 28.22 -8.51
C SER A 132 16.15 26.92 -7.73
N GLN A 133 17.35 26.51 -7.34
CA GLN A 133 17.56 25.35 -6.47
C GLN A 133 16.76 25.45 -5.16
N HIS A 134 16.57 26.66 -4.64
CA HIS A 134 15.81 26.91 -3.42
C HIS A 134 14.32 26.61 -3.58
N HIS A 135 13.71 26.94 -4.72
CA HIS A 135 12.31 26.62 -4.97
C HIS A 135 12.09 25.11 -5.09
N ARG A 136 12.98 24.39 -5.78
CA ARG A 136 12.92 22.92 -5.85
C ARG A 136 12.99 22.29 -4.47
N ARG A 137 13.99 22.70 -3.66
CA ARG A 137 14.15 22.23 -2.28
C ARG A 137 12.93 22.52 -1.42
N ALA A 138 12.36 23.73 -1.51
CA ALA A 138 11.17 24.08 -0.74
C ALA A 138 9.97 23.20 -1.09
N GLY A 139 9.75 22.90 -2.38
CA GLY A 139 8.68 21.98 -2.80
C GLY A 139 8.88 20.55 -2.30
N VAL A 140 10.12 20.05 -2.33
CA VAL A 140 10.47 18.73 -1.79
C VAL A 140 10.25 18.67 -0.27
N LEU A 141 10.72 19.66 0.48
CA LEU A 141 10.53 19.72 1.93
C LEU A 141 9.05 19.82 2.31
N ALA A 142 8.24 20.53 1.52
CA ALA A 142 6.80 20.61 1.73
C ALA A 142 6.13 19.24 1.52
N ALA A 143 6.52 18.50 0.48
CA ALA A 143 6.03 17.15 0.24
C ALA A 143 6.45 16.19 1.37
N ASP A 144 7.71 16.25 1.80
CA ASP A 144 8.24 15.41 2.87
C ASP A 144 7.53 15.66 4.20
N ALA A 145 7.28 16.93 4.56
CA ALA A 145 6.53 17.27 5.76
C ALA A 145 5.09 16.71 5.75
N ILE A 146 4.41 16.76 4.60
CA ILE A 146 3.06 16.18 4.46
C ILE A 146 3.12 14.66 4.59
N VAL A 147 4.08 13.99 3.93
CA VAL A 147 4.24 12.54 4.02
C VAL A 147 4.62 12.11 5.44
N ALA A 148 5.51 12.83 6.11
CA ALA A 148 5.87 12.56 7.51
C ALA A 148 4.65 12.53 8.41
N LEU A 149 3.80 13.57 8.33
CA LEU A 149 2.57 13.64 9.11
C LEU A 149 1.64 12.46 8.82
N LEU A 150 1.35 12.20 7.55
CA LEU A 150 0.39 11.18 7.14
C LEU A 150 0.90 9.76 7.44
N HIS A 151 2.17 9.49 7.15
CA HIS A 151 2.78 8.18 7.37
C HIS A 151 2.88 7.86 8.87
N GLN A 152 3.37 8.79 9.70
CA GLN A 152 3.48 8.56 11.13
C GLN A 152 2.10 8.43 11.82
N ALA A 153 1.07 9.11 11.29
CA ALA A 153 -0.30 8.92 11.72
C ALA A 153 -0.85 7.54 11.31
N TYR A 154 -0.58 7.11 10.08
CA TYR A 154 -0.94 5.78 9.58
C TYR A 154 -0.35 4.68 10.47
N LEU A 155 0.94 4.77 10.80
CA LEU A 155 1.64 3.78 11.64
C LEU A 155 1.02 3.60 13.03
N LYS A 156 0.33 4.62 13.55
CA LYS A 156 -0.36 4.61 14.86
C LYS A 156 -1.83 4.21 14.77
N THR A 157 -2.36 4.04 13.57
CA THR A 157 -3.76 3.67 13.35
C THR A 157 -3.92 2.15 13.43
N GLU A 158 -5.01 1.67 14.00
CA GLU A 158 -5.29 0.24 14.04
C GLU A 158 -5.67 -0.27 12.64
N ARG A 159 -5.03 -1.37 12.20
CA ARG A 159 -5.21 -1.94 10.87
C ARG A 159 -6.44 -2.83 10.82
N ASN A 160 -7.20 -2.70 9.75
CA ASN A 160 -8.22 -3.70 9.42
C ASN A 160 -7.56 -4.89 8.72
N LEU A 161 -7.30 -5.96 9.47
CA LEU A 161 -6.65 -7.16 8.96
C LEU A 161 -7.46 -7.88 7.86
N SER A 162 -8.76 -7.62 7.70
CA SER A 162 -9.56 -8.28 6.67
C SER A 162 -9.32 -7.73 5.26
N HIS A 163 -8.71 -6.54 5.14
CA HIS A 163 -8.58 -5.84 3.86
C HIS A 163 -7.20 -5.21 3.63
N THR A 164 -6.31 -5.24 4.62
CA THR A 164 -5.01 -4.60 4.49
C THR A 164 -4.14 -5.23 3.41
N ARG A 165 -3.42 -4.39 2.66
CA ARG A 165 -2.40 -4.81 1.68
C ARG A 165 -0.99 -4.76 2.26
N GLU A 166 -0.85 -4.51 3.56
CA GLU A 166 0.45 -4.52 4.23
C GLU A 166 1.12 -5.91 4.13
N PRO A 167 2.46 -5.96 3.97
CA PRO A 167 3.19 -7.22 3.95
C PRO A 167 2.99 -8.05 5.23
N TYR A 168 3.05 -9.38 5.09
CA TYR A 168 2.98 -10.32 6.21
C TYR A 168 3.96 -9.94 7.33
N ASP A 169 5.20 -9.62 6.99
CA ASP A 169 6.27 -9.37 7.97
C ASP A 169 5.97 -8.20 8.93
N ASN A 170 5.10 -7.26 8.55
CA ASN A 170 4.68 -6.14 9.41
C ASN A 170 3.85 -6.58 10.63
N PHE A 171 3.30 -7.80 10.62
CA PHE A 171 2.45 -8.32 11.69
C PHE A 171 3.15 -9.34 12.59
N SER A 172 4.49 -9.39 12.59
CA SER A 172 5.28 -10.38 13.33
C SER A 172 4.88 -10.59 14.80
N THR A 173 4.53 -9.54 15.54
CA THR A 173 4.03 -9.66 16.91
C THR A 173 2.68 -10.39 16.98
N ARG A 174 1.76 -10.10 16.06
CA ARG A 174 0.46 -10.79 15.97
C ARG A 174 0.66 -12.25 15.55
N HIS A 175 1.56 -12.52 14.61
CA HIS A 175 1.92 -13.87 14.19
C HIS A 175 2.45 -14.69 15.36
N LYS A 176 3.39 -14.15 16.14
CA LYS A 176 3.89 -14.82 17.37
C LYS A 176 2.78 -15.13 18.38
N VAL A 177 1.74 -14.28 18.48
CA VAL A 177 0.58 -14.56 19.35
C VAL A 177 -0.25 -15.70 18.77
N LEU A 178 -0.51 -15.72 17.46
CA LEU A 178 -1.23 -16.82 16.81
C LEU A 178 -0.45 -18.13 16.94
N ASP A 179 0.83 -18.15 16.55
CA ASP A 179 1.69 -19.34 16.57
C ASP A 179 1.87 -19.92 17.98
N LYS A 180 1.75 -19.09 19.02
CA LYS A 180 1.84 -19.52 20.41
C LYS A 180 0.54 -20.10 20.95
N ASN A 181 -0.61 -19.57 20.53
CA ASN A 181 -1.89 -19.83 21.19
C ASN A 181 -2.86 -20.68 20.36
N CYS A 182 -2.64 -20.78 19.05
CA CYS A 182 -3.36 -21.68 18.16
C CYS A 182 -2.55 -22.96 17.96
N ALA A 183 -3.24 -24.08 17.73
CA ALA A 183 -2.59 -25.36 17.46
C ALA A 183 -3.25 -26.07 16.28
N PHE A 184 -2.44 -26.75 15.47
CA PHE A 184 -2.96 -27.65 14.45
C PHE A 184 -3.65 -28.85 15.12
N LEU A 185 -4.85 -29.20 14.66
CA LEU A 185 -5.57 -30.38 15.11
C LEU A 185 -5.48 -31.51 14.10
N GLU A 186 -5.93 -31.28 12.87
CA GLU A 186 -5.94 -32.28 11.82
C GLU A 186 -5.94 -31.66 10.42
N ALA A 187 -5.53 -32.46 9.44
CA ALA A 187 -5.69 -32.20 8.02
C ALA A 187 -6.30 -33.45 7.37
N LYS A 188 -7.36 -33.27 6.60
CA LYS A 188 -8.03 -34.36 5.88
C LYS A 188 -8.48 -33.92 4.50
N ILE A 189 -8.71 -34.89 3.62
CA ILE A 189 -9.36 -34.65 2.34
C ILE A 189 -10.85 -34.92 2.54
N ASP A 190 -11.69 -33.96 2.15
CA ASP A 190 -13.14 -34.13 2.19
C ASP A 190 -13.67 -34.91 0.98
N GLU A 191 -14.98 -35.18 0.96
CA GLU A 191 -15.63 -35.95 -0.10
C GLU A 191 -15.52 -35.28 -1.49
N ASP A 192 -15.34 -33.95 -1.53
CA ASP A 192 -15.17 -33.17 -2.75
C ASP A 192 -13.70 -33.12 -3.22
N GLY A 193 -12.78 -33.78 -2.51
CA GLY A 193 -11.35 -33.78 -2.82
C GLY A 193 -10.59 -32.55 -2.34
N SER A 194 -11.20 -31.71 -1.51
CA SER A 194 -10.55 -30.51 -0.95
C SER A 194 -9.80 -30.83 0.34
N LEU A 195 -8.67 -30.14 0.55
CA LEU A 195 -7.94 -30.20 1.81
C LEU A 195 -8.68 -29.35 2.86
N VAL A 196 -9.03 -29.97 3.98
CA VAL A 196 -9.60 -29.31 5.15
C VAL A 196 -8.58 -29.35 6.28
N VAL A 197 -8.14 -28.17 6.73
CA VAL A 197 -7.23 -28.00 7.87
C VAL A 197 -8.02 -27.45 9.05
N THR A 198 -7.93 -28.12 10.19
CA THR A 198 -8.61 -27.72 11.42
C THR A 198 -7.60 -27.17 12.43
N ILE A 199 -7.86 -25.96 12.92
CA ILE A 199 -7.01 -25.22 13.86
C ILE A 199 -7.77 -25.04 15.17
N ALA A 200 -7.16 -25.44 16.29
CA ALA A 200 -7.64 -25.15 17.63
C ALA A 200 -7.45 -23.67 17.96
N LEU A 201 -8.50 -23.06 18.49
CA LEU A 201 -8.47 -21.73 19.07
C LEU A 201 -8.26 -21.81 20.60
N PRO A 202 -7.67 -20.80 21.23
CA PRO A 202 -7.43 -20.80 22.67
C PRO A 202 -8.74 -20.80 23.48
N ASN A 203 -8.62 -21.15 24.77
CA ASN A 203 -9.69 -21.08 25.77
C ASN A 203 -10.93 -21.96 25.47
N GLY A 204 -10.76 -23.04 24.71
CA GLY A 204 -11.86 -23.96 24.38
C GLY A 204 -12.89 -23.36 23.42
N ALA A 205 -12.53 -22.30 22.68
CA ALA A 205 -13.34 -21.80 21.58
C ALA A 205 -13.44 -22.86 20.47
N ASP A 206 -14.54 -22.79 19.70
CA ASP A 206 -14.79 -23.73 18.61
C ASP A 206 -13.63 -23.74 17.60
N PRO A 207 -13.17 -24.92 17.15
CA PRO A 207 -12.09 -25.00 16.17
C PRO A 207 -12.46 -24.33 14.84
N LEU A 208 -11.46 -23.68 14.24
CA LEU A 208 -11.58 -23.07 12.91
C LEU A 208 -11.22 -24.11 11.84
N SER A 209 -12.11 -24.35 10.89
CA SER A 209 -11.86 -25.23 9.73
C SER A 209 -11.68 -24.42 8.46
N VAL A 210 -10.58 -24.64 7.75
CA VAL A 210 -10.26 -23.97 6.48
C VAL A 210 -10.26 -25.01 5.37
N LYS A 211 -11.13 -24.83 4.37
CA LYS A 211 -11.21 -25.67 3.16
C LYS A 211 -10.46 -24.98 2.02
N ILE A 212 -9.53 -25.69 1.39
CA ILE A 212 -8.70 -25.20 0.28
C ILE A 212 -8.47 -26.32 -0.75
N LEU A 213 -8.38 -25.96 -2.03
CA LEU A 213 -7.98 -26.92 -3.07
C LEU A 213 -6.48 -27.22 -2.95
N ILE A 214 -6.08 -28.47 -3.22
CA ILE A 214 -4.65 -28.86 -3.19
C ILE A 214 -3.82 -27.99 -4.14
N SER A 215 -4.35 -27.72 -5.34
CA SER A 215 -3.69 -26.86 -6.32
C SER A 215 -3.48 -25.44 -5.81
N GLU A 216 -4.46 -24.88 -5.10
CA GLU A 216 -4.40 -23.54 -4.52
C GLU A 216 -3.40 -23.46 -3.37
N PHE A 217 -3.44 -24.44 -2.46
CA PHE A 217 -2.49 -24.57 -1.36
C PHE A 217 -1.04 -24.58 -1.86
N LEU A 218 -0.73 -25.46 -2.81
CA LEU A 218 0.62 -25.57 -3.39
C LEU A 218 0.99 -24.29 -4.16
N PHE A 219 0.07 -23.73 -4.95
CA PHE A 219 0.37 -22.54 -5.74
C PHE A 219 0.73 -21.33 -4.85
N TYR A 220 0.08 -21.13 -3.71
CA TYR A 220 0.36 -19.97 -2.87
C TYR A 220 1.48 -20.20 -1.84
N LEU A 221 1.65 -21.41 -1.31
CA LEU A 221 2.58 -21.68 -0.22
C LEU A 221 3.85 -22.44 -0.64
N GLU A 222 3.81 -23.24 -1.71
CA GLU A 222 4.91 -24.14 -2.09
C GLU A 222 5.01 -24.30 -3.61
N ARG A 223 5.49 -23.24 -4.28
CA ARG A 223 5.60 -23.15 -5.74
C ARG A 223 6.39 -24.31 -6.39
N PRO A 224 7.53 -24.75 -5.84
CA PRO A 224 8.25 -25.92 -6.37
C PRO A 224 7.40 -27.19 -6.40
N GLY A 225 6.74 -27.55 -5.30
CA GLY A 225 5.91 -28.75 -5.18
C GLY A 225 4.62 -28.66 -5.97
N TYR A 226 4.10 -27.46 -6.24
CA TYR A 226 3.05 -27.30 -7.26
C TYR A 226 3.49 -27.85 -8.61
N ILE A 227 4.70 -27.52 -9.07
CA ILE A 227 5.24 -27.99 -10.35
C ILE A 227 5.46 -29.51 -10.32
N GLU A 228 6.03 -30.02 -9.23
CA GLU A 228 6.26 -31.46 -9.05
C GLU A 228 4.94 -32.26 -9.07
N ALA A 229 3.96 -31.84 -8.27
CA ALA A 229 2.65 -32.49 -8.20
C ALA A 229 1.91 -32.42 -9.55
N PHE A 230 2.03 -31.29 -10.27
CA PHE A 230 1.43 -31.14 -11.59
C PHE A 230 2.02 -32.12 -12.61
N ASN A 231 3.35 -32.22 -12.67
CA ASN A 231 4.02 -33.17 -13.58
C ASN A 231 3.66 -34.62 -13.25
N ALA A 232 3.67 -34.99 -11.96
CA ALA A 232 3.27 -36.33 -11.53
C ALA A 232 1.81 -36.65 -11.88
N SER A 233 0.93 -35.64 -11.83
CA SER A 233 -0.49 -35.80 -12.23
C SER A 233 -0.64 -36.03 -13.73
N LEU A 234 0.15 -35.34 -14.57
CA LEU A 234 0.16 -35.56 -16.02
C LEU A 234 0.65 -36.97 -16.37
N ASP A 235 1.73 -37.43 -15.74
CA ASP A 235 2.26 -38.78 -15.94
C ASP A 235 1.24 -39.86 -15.54
N ALA A 236 0.54 -39.66 -14.43
CA ALA A 236 -0.53 -40.55 -13.99
C ALA A 236 -1.67 -40.61 -15.03
N GLN A 237 -2.13 -39.46 -15.55
CA GLN A 237 -3.17 -39.43 -16.59
C GLN A 237 -2.75 -40.12 -17.88
N GLU A 238 -1.50 -39.94 -18.33
CA GLU A 238 -0.98 -40.67 -19.49
C GLU A 238 -0.92 -42.18 -19.25
N SER A 239 -0.53 -42.59 -18.05
CA SER A 239 -0.45 -44.00 -17.68
C SER A 239 -1.82 -44.69 -17.66
N ASP A 240 -2.84 -44.02 -17.12
CA ASP A 240 -4.22 -44.52 -17.07
C ASP A 240 -4.86 -44.57 -18.46
N SER A 241 -4.63 -43.55 -19.29
CA SER A 241 -5.12 -43.56 -20.67
C SER A 241 -4.45 -44.63 -21.54
N ARG A 242 -3.16 -44.95 -21.31
CA ARG A 242 -2.50 -46.11 -21.94
C ARG A 242 -3.04 -47.44 -21.43
N ARG A 243 -3.37 -47.55 -20.14
CA ARG A 243 -3.95 -48.76 -19.53
C ARG A 243 -5.35 -49.05 -20.07
N ASN A 244 -6.19 -48.01 -20.17
CA ASN A 244 -7.54 -48.14 -20.74
C ASN A 244 -7.54 -48.51 -22.23
N ARG A 245 -6.54 -48.07 -23.00
CA ARG A 245 -6.39 -48.47 -24.42
C ARG A 245 -5.92 -49.92 -24.64
N ARG A 246 -5.34 -50.57 -23.63
CA ARG A 246 -4.90 -51.98 -23.71
C ARG A 246 -5.97 -52.98 -23.23
N ALA A 247 -7.01 -52.49 -22.56
CA ALA A 247 -8.12 -53.28 -22.04
C ALA A 247 -9.37 -53.29 -22.94
N ALA A 248 -9.35 -52.51 -24.03
CA ALA A 248 -10.34 -52.50 -25.10
C ALA A 248 -9.82 -53.25 -26.33
#